data_AF-A0A959IT84-F1
#
_entry.id   AF-A0A959IT84-F1
#
_cell.length_a   1.000
_cell.length_b   1.000
_cell.length_c   1.000
_cell.angle_alpha   90.00
_cell.angle_beta   90.00
_cell.angle_gamma   90.00
#
_symmetry.space_group_name_H-M   'P 1'
#
loop_
_entity.id
_entity.type
_entity.pdbx_description
1 polymer ?
#
loop_
_entity_poly.entity_id
_entity_poly.type
_entity_poly.pdbx_seq_one_letter_code
_entity_poly.pdbx_strand_id
1 'polypeptide(L)'
;DRFAILDIYQGYKGLDTTVIADFRAGIGTEHLDVAACYYPWLNTSITTEQEVELSNAYQPAARETGPAAPVDIKALVGNDLQAQQTVRQALCQKINQLPPGPALAGIYYTVDNDRGVWTAPANLNIEGVLGPIVAINDQQQQGLTTDISGKSINAIRAFYGQGPAIVWGARTLDGNANDLRYINVKRTIIYIQQSIKLGLQRYAFYQNAQATWDNCKADITSFLDGIWRAGGLMGSSPDMAFAVQIGLGSTMTPQDILEGKMRVSLHCAFMHPAEFTVLNFEQQMAAH
;
A
#
# COMPACT_ATOMS: atom_id res chain seq x y z
N ASP A 1 6.31 -13.30 4.52
CA ASP A 1 6.16 -11.87 4.86
C ASP A 1 4.81 -11.35 4.44
N ARG A 2 4.34 -10.30 5.12
CA ARG A 2 3.05 -9.63 4.89
C ARG A 2 3.31 -8.14 4.67
N PHE A 3 2.41 -7.47 3.94
CA PHE A 3 2.43 -6.03 3.75
C PHE A 3 1.13 -5.44 4.30
N ALA A 4 1.20 -4.42 5.16
CA ALA A 4 0.03 -3.82 5.79
C ALA A 4 -0.42 -2.54 5.05
N ILE A 5 -1.73 -2.39 4.88
CA ILE A 5 -2.37 -1.15 4.44
C ILE A 5 -3.04 -0.55 5.67
N LEU A 6 -2.66 0.67 6.02
CA LEU A 6 -3.10 1.34 7.23
C LEU A 6 -3.90 2.60 6.92
N ASP A 7 -4.89 2.85 7.75
CA ASP A 7 -5.69 4.07 7.75
C ASP A 7 -5.35 4.92 8.95
N ILE A 8 -5.45 6.24 8.80
CA ILE A 8 -5.39 7.14 9.94
C ILE A 8 -6.71 7.05 10.70
N TYR A 9 -6.63 6.72 11.99
CA TYR A 9 -7.79 6.75 12.88
C TYR A 9 -8.38 8.16 12.91
N GLN A 10 -9.70 8.27 12.76
CA GLN A 10 -10.39 9.55 12.58
C GLN A 10 -9.87 10.39 11.40
N GLY A 11 -9.40 9.74 10.33
CA GLY A 11 -8.92 10.39 9.11
C GLY A 11 -9.99 11.19 8.33
N TYR A 12 -11.21 11.30 8.84
CA TYR A 12 -12.22 12.27 8.40
C TYR A 12 -12.01 13.68 8.98
N LYS A 13 -11.17 13.82 10.03
CA LYS A 13 -10.82 15.12 10.62
C LYS A 13 -9.75 15.83 9.80
N GLY A 14 -9.80 17.16 9.80
CA GLY A 14 -8.86 18.02 9.10
C GLY A 14 -7.43 17.97 9.64
N LEU A 15 -6.49 18.49 8.84
CA LEU A 15 -5.06 18.55 9.15
C LEU A 15 -4.69 19.56 10.26
N ASP A 16 -5.64 20.41 10.66
CA ASP A 16 -5.55 21.32 11.80
C ASP A 16 -5.68 20.59 13.16
N THR A 17 -6.06 19.30 13.13
CA THR A 17 -6.17 18.45 14.31
C THR A 17 -4.91 17.61 14.56
N THR A 18 -4.86 16.90 15.69
CA THR A 18 -3.72 16.06 16.08
C THR A 18 -3.65 14.72 15.37
N VAL A 19 -4.62 14.34 14.52
CA VAL A 19 -4.75 12.96 13.99
C VAL A 19 -3.49 12.44 13.29
N ILE A 20 -2.77 13.30 12.57
CA ILE A 20 -1.51 12.93 11.90
C ILE A 20 -0.40 12.69 12.93
N ALA A 21 -0.27 13.60 13.91
CA ALA A 21 0.74 13.50 14.96
C ALA A 21 0.48 12.28 15.86
N ASP A 22 -0.77 12.07 16.25
CA ASP A 22 -1.22 10.92 17.06
C ASP A 22 -0.95 9.60 16.35
N PHE A 23 -1.22 9.53 15.03
CA PHE A 23 -0.88 8.36 14.23
C PHE A 23 0.63 8.10 14.23
N ARG A 24 1.44 9.12 13.91
CA ARG A 24 2.90 8.99 13.84
C ARG A 24 3.50 8.62 15.20
N ALA A 25 2.97 9.15 16.30
CA ALA A 25 3.39 8.81 17.67
C ALA A 25 2.92 7.41 18.10
N GLY A 26 1.76 6.96 17.61
CA GLY A 26 1.17 5.68 17.97
C GLY A 26 1.77 4.46 17.27
N ILE A 27 2.42 4.64 16.11
CA ILE A 27 3.13 3.56 15.42
C ILE A 27 4.59 3.45 15.88
N GLY A 28 5.13 2.22 15.88
CA GLY A 28 6.54 1.95 16.20
C GLY A 28 7.52 2.56 15.20
N THR A 29 8.81 2.22 15.34
CA THR A 29 9.90 2.70 14.47
C THR A 29 10.60 1.59 13.69
N GLU A 30 10.22 0.34 13.94
CA GLU A 30 10.79 -0.83 13.27
C GLU A 30 9.87 -1.31 12.16
N HIS A 31 10.45 -1.92 11.12
CA HIS A 31 9.72 -2.55 10.02
C HIS A 31 8.71 -1.61 9.31
N LEU A 32 9.04 -0.33 9.21
CA LEU A 32 8.19 0.66 8.54
C LEU A 32 8.07 0.40 7.02
N ASP A 33 9.02 -0.32 6.45
CA ASP A 33 9.03 -0.69 5.04
C ASP A 33 7.94 -1.70 4.67
N VAL A 34 7.39 -2.48 5.62
CA VAL A 34 6.31 -3.47 5.35
C VAL A 34 4.90 -2.93 5.50
N ALA A 35 4.72 -1.61 5.50
CA ALA A 35 3.40 -0.99 5.59
C ALA A 35 3.31 0.29 4.76
N ALA A 36 2.08 0.67 4.39
CA ALA A 36 1.77 1.96 3.81
C ALA A 36 0.55 2.55 4.50
N CYS A 37 0.54 3.87 4.70
CA CYS A 37 -0.60 4.59 5.26
C CYS A 37 -1.24 5.52 4.22
N TYR A 38 -2.56 5.63 4.28
CA TYR A 38 -3.36 6.48 3.40
C TYR A 38 -4.22 7.47 4.18
N TYR A 39 -4.31 8.70 3.67
CA TYR A 39 -5.15 9.78 4.19
C TYR A 39 -5.66 10.64 3.04
N PRO A 40 -6.90 11.16 3.08
CA PRO A 40 -7.87 11.07 4.17
C PRO A 40 -8.88 9.93 3.98
N TRP A 41 -9.86 9.85 4.89
CA TRP A 41 -11.07 9.07 4.66
C TRP A 41 -11.87 9.60 3.47
N LEU A 42 -12.75 8.76 2.93
CA LEU A 42 -13.43 8.96 1.66
C LEU A 42 -14.93 9.14 1.88
N ASN A 43 -15.54 10.03 1.10
CA ASN A 43 -16.99 10.08 0.92
C ASN A 43 -17.37 9.14 -0.23
N THR A 44 -18.20 8.15 0.05
CA THR A 44 -18.65 7.16 -0.95
C THR A 44 -20.13 7.33 -1.28
N SER A 45 -20.59 6.56 -2.27
CA SER A 45 -22.00 6.47 -2.65
C SER A 45 -22.54 5.04 -2.55
N ILE A 46 -21.96 4.24 -1.65
CA ILE A 46 -22.23 2.80 -1.53
C ILE A 46 -23.62 2.56 -0.94
N THR A 47 -23.94 3.25 0.16
CA THR A 47 -25.22 3.11 0.86
C THR A 47 -26.15 4.24 0.44
N THR A 48 -27.38 3.89 0.10
CA THR A 48 -28.45 4.85 -0.20
C THR A 48 -29.29 5.12 1.05
N GLU A 49 -30.02 6.25 1.06
CA GLU A 49 -30.88 6.57 2.20
C GLU A 49 -31.94 5.50 2.46
N GLN A 50 -32.45 4.84 1.40
CA GLN A 50 -33.49 3.82 1.52
C GLN A 50 -33.01 2.55 2.24
N GLU A 51 -31.71 2.27 2.22
CA GLU A 51 -31.08 1.13 2.89
C GLU A 51 -30.80 1.40 4.37
N VAL A 52 -30.98 2.65 4.84
CA VAL A 52 -30.73 3.03 6.23
C VAL A 52 -32.00 2.86 7.07
N GLU A 53 -32.00 1.81 7.88
CA GLU A 53 -33.03 1.58 8.89
C GLU A 53 -32.66 2.19 10.24
N LEU A 54 -33.64 2.84 10.88
CA LEU A 54 -33.49 3.36 12.26
C LEU A 54 -33.63 2.27 13.33
N SER A 55 -34.06 1.06 12.95
CA SER A 55 -34.32 -0.08 13.84
C SER A 55 -33.10 -0.51 14.66
N ASN A 56 -31.88 -0.31 14.14
CA ASN A 56 -30.61 -0.64 14.78
C ASN A 56 -29.67 0.57 14.91
N ALA A 57 -30.23 1.79 14.87
CA ALA A 57 -29.44 3.01 14.94
C ALA A 57 -29.17 3.37 16.41
N TYR A 58 -27.94 3.16 16.86
CA TYR A 58 -27.51 3.50 18.21
C TYR A 58 -26.43 4.58 18.18
N GLN A 59 -26.56 5.57 19.07
CA GLN A 59 -25.46 6.46 19.36
C GLN A 59 -24.48 5.73 20.31
N PRO A 60 -23.22 5.50 19.90
CA PRO A 60 -22.23 4.87 20.77
C PRO A 60 -21.95 5.76 21.98
N ALA A 61 -21.72 5.13 23.15
CA ALA A 61 -21.26 5.85 24.32
C ALA A 61 -19.98 6.64 24.03
N ALA A 62 -19.87 7.86 24.54
CA ALA A 62 -18.61 8.58 24.53
C ALA A 62 -17.57 7.72 25.23
N ARG A 63 -16.47 7.38 24.53
CA ARG A 63 -15.40 6.52 25.06
C ARG A 63 -14.77 7.08 26.36
N GLU A 64 -14.93 8.36 26.63
CA GLU A 64 -14.30 9.07 27.76
C GLU A 64 -15.03 8.90 29.10
N THR A 65 -16.28 8.40 29.13
CA THR A 65 -17.11 8.35 30.36
C THR A 65 -17.48 6.95 30.84
N GLY A 66 -16.79 5.89 30.40
CA GLY A 66 -17.16 4.51 30.72
C GLY A 66 -18.35 3.99 29.90
N PRO A 67 -18.84 2.75 30.14
CA PRO A 67 -19.90 2.15 29.32
C PRO A 67 -21.25 2.79 29.64
N ALA A 68 -21.58 3.90 28.97
CA ALA A 68 -22.97 4.35 28.89
C ALA A 68 -23.75 3.38 27.99
N ALA A 69 -25.03 3.14 28.31
CA ALA A 69 -25.89 2.35 27.43
C ALA A 69 -26.02 3.08 26.07
N PRO A 70 -25.93 2.35 24.93
CA PRO A 70 -26.17 2.96 23.62
C PRO A 70 -27.56 3.60 23.58
N VAL A 71 -27.65 4.81 23.03
CA VAL A 71 -28.95 5.51 22.94
C VAL A 71 -29.66 5.07 21.67
N ASP A 72 -30.88 4.54 21.81
CA ASP A 72 -31.74 4.16 20.69
C ASP A 72 -32.25 5.42 19.97
N ILE A 73 -31.76 5.64 18.76
CA ILE A 73 -32.08 6.82 17.96
C ILE A 73 -33.56 6.79 17.52
N LYS A 74 -34.14 5.61 17.30
CA LYS A 74 -35.56 5.47 16.95
C LYS A 74 -36.46 5.91 18.10
N ALA A 75 -36.10 5.57 19.33
CA ALA A 75 -36.82 6.01 20.52
C ALA A 75 -36.79 7.54 20.68
N LEU A 76 -35.68 8.19 20.31
CA LEU A 76 -35.55 9.65 20.37
C LEU A 76 -36.43 10.38 19.35
N VAL A 77 -36.47 9.92 18.10
CA VAL A 77 -37.26 10.58 17.04
C VAL A 77 -38.74 10.19 17.05
N GLY A 78 -39.10 9.07 17.70
CA GLY A 78 -40.48 8.63 17.82
C GLY A 78 -41.17 8.50 16.46
N ASN A 79 -42.37 9.05 16.33
CA ASN A 79 -43.17 9.06 15.09
C ASN A 79 -43.00 10.33 14.25
N ASP A 80 -42.06 11.22 14.60
CA ASP A 80 -41.81 12.43 13.82
C ASP A 80 -41.13 12.07 12.49
N LEU A 81 -41.91 12.13 11.40
CA LEU A 81 -41.44 11.76 10.06
C LEU A 81 -40.32 12.68 9.57
N GLN A 82 -40.32 13.96 9.93
CA GLN A 82 -39.31 14.91 9.50
C GLN A 82 -38.00 14.67 10.27
N ALA A 83 -38.08 14.41 11.57
CA ALA A 83 -36.93 14.02 12.38
C ALA A 83 -36.33 12.69 11.89
N GLN A 84 -37.16 11.69 11.60
CA GLN A 84 -36.72 10.41 11.05
C GLN A 84 -35.99 10.56 9.71
N GLN A 85 -36.51 11.40 8.80
CA GLN A 85 -35.87 11.67 7.51
C GLN A 85 -34.51 12.37 7.68
N THR A 86 -34.46 13.38 8.54
CA THR A 86 -33.23 14.15 8.81
C THR A 86 -32.14 13.25 9.40
N VAL A 87 -32.50 12.41 10.36
CA VAL A 87 -31.58 11.44 10.97
C VAL A 87 -31.13 10.39 9.96
N ARG A 88 -32.03 9.86 9.13
CA ARG A 88 -31.69 8.88 8.10
C ARG A 88 -30.66 9.45 7.11
N GLN A 89 -30.86 10.69 6.67
CA GLN A 89 -29.92 11.38 5.78
C GLN A 89 -28.54 11.56 6.44
N ALA A 90 -28.49 12.00 7.70
CA ALA A 90 -27.25 12.15 8.44
C ALA A 90 -26.52 10.81 8.66
N LEU A 91 -27.25 9.75 8.99
CA LEU A 91 -26.69 8.40 9.14
C LEU A 91 -26.16 7.87 7.81
N CYS A 92 -26.90 8.04 6.72
CA CYS A 92 -26.47 7.67 5.37
C CYS A 92 -25.15 8.34 5.01
N GLN A 93 -25.05 9.67 5.20
CA GLN A 93 -23.81 10.40 4.99
C GLN A 93 -22.68 9.85 5.87
N LYS A 94 -22.95 9.54 7.13
CA LYS A 94 -21.92 9.03 8.05
C LYS A 94 -21.44 7.62 7.73
N ILE A 95 -22.34 6.73 7.32
CA ILE A 95 -22.01 5.35 6.89
C ILE A 95 -21.15 5.38 5.63
N ASN A 96 -21.39 6.34 4.73
CA ASN A 96 -20.59 6.54 3.53
C ASN A 96 -19.25 7.26 3.77
N GLN A 97 -18.93 7.64 5.01
CA GLN A 97 -17.58 8.10 5.38
C GLN A 97 -16.73 6.89 5.76
N LEU A 98 -15.95 6.39 4.81
CA LEU A 98 -15.19 5.16 4.98
C LEU A 98 -13.68 5.39 4.99
N PRO A 99 -12.92 4.60 5.78
CA PRO A 99 -11.48 4.57 5.66
C PRO A 99 -11.07 4.03 4.27
N PRO A 100 -9.95 4.51 3.69
CA PRO A 100 -9.57 4.17 2.32
C PRO A 100 -9.00 2.75 2.18
N GLY A 101 -8.46 2.15 3.24
CA GLY A 101 -7.74 0.87 3.24
C GLY A 101 -8.38 -0.27 2.44
N PRO A 102 -9.68 -0.58 2.60
CA PRO A 102 -10.36 -1.61 1.81
C PRO A 102 -10.33 -1.33 0.30
N ALA A 103 -10.51 -0.06 -0.10
CA ALA A 103 -10.45 0.32 -1.50
C ALA A 103 -9.02 0.22 -2.06
N LEU A 104 -8.01 0.59 -1.25
CA LEU A 104 -6.61 0.44 -1.63
C LEU A 104 -6.19 -1.02 -1.79
N ALA A 105 -6.72 -1.94 -0.97
CA ALA A 105 -6.51 -3.36 -1.16
C ALA A 105 -7.02 -3.84 -2.53
N GLY A 106 -8.19 -3.33 -2.97
CA GLY A 106 -8.73 -3.59 -4.31
C GLY A 106 -7.86 -3.01 -5.43
N ILE A 107 -7.35 -1.79 -5.25
CA ILE A 107 -6.40 -1.18 -6.20
C ILE A 107 -5.12 -2.00 -6.30
N TYR A 108 -4.56 -2.43 -5.17
CA TYR A 108 -3.36 -3.27 -5.13
C TYR A 108 -3.57 -4.57 -5.90
N TYR A 109 -4.71 -5.23 -5.69
CA TYR A 109 -5.07 -6.45 -6.41
C TYR A 109 -5.16 -6.19 -7.92
N THR A 110 -5.86 -5.13 -8.32
CA THR A 110 -6.08 -4.80 -9.74
C THR A 110 -4.76 -4.48 -10.44
N VAL A 111 -3.92 -3.64 -9.83
CA VAL A 111 -2.61 -3.28 -10.39
C VAL A 111 -1.70 -4.49 -10.51
N ASP A 112 -1.66 -5.34 -9.48
CA ASP A 112 -0.84 -6.55 -9.49
C ASP A 112 -1.24 -7.49 -10.62
N ASN A 113 -2.55 -7.68 -10.84
CA ASN A 113 -3.08 -8.55 -11.88
C ASN A 113 -2.84 -8.01 -13.29
N ASP A 114 -3.00 -6.70 -13.47
CA ASP A 114 -2.99 -6.10 -14.81
C ASP A 114 -1.59 -5.66 -15.26
N ARG A 115 -0.74 -5.23 -14.32
CA ARG A 115 0.55 -4.58 -14.59
C ARG A 115 1.71 -5.18 -13.81
N GLY A 116 1.45 -6.17 -12.95
CA GLY A 116 2.44 -6.80 -12.10
C GLY A 116 2.75 -6.03 -10.81
N VAL A 117 3.21 -6.76 -9.80
CA VAL A 117 3.46 -6.29 -8.42
C VAL A 117 4.51 -5.16 -8.35
N TRP A 118 5.38 -5.07 -9.36
CA TRP A 118 6.40 -4.04 -9.53
C TRP A 118 5.87 -2.69 -9.97
N THR A 119 4.58 -2.59 -10.28
CA THR A 119 3.93 -1.32 -10.63
C THR A 119 3.45 -0.60 -9.36
N ALA A 120 3.71 0.71 -9.27
CA ALA A 120 3.22 1.54 -8.18
C ALA A 120 1.69 1.63 -8.17
N PRO A 121 1.01 1.35 -7.03
CA PRO A 121 -0.44 1.46 -6.93
C PRO A 121 -0.88 2.91 -6.67
N ALA A 122 -0.48 3.82 -7.55
CA ALA A 122 -0.77 5.26 -7.48
C ALA A 122 -1.16 5.79 -8.87
N ASN A 123 -1.61 7.04 -8.92
CA ASN A 123 -2.18 7.69 -10.10
C ASN A 123 -3.39 6.91 -10.68
N LEU A 124 -4.26 6.44 -9.77
CA LEU A 124 -5.44 5.64 -10.09
C LEU A 124 -6.65 6.23 -9.36
N ASN A 125 -7.77 6.32 -10.05
CA ASN A 125 -9.04 6.69 -9.44
C ASN A 125 -9.57 5.57 -8.55
N ILE A 126 -10.22 5.94 -7.45
CA ILE A 126 -10.95 5.01 -6.58
C ILE A 126 -12.41 5.00 -7.02
N GLU A 127 -12.87 3.87 -7.53
CA GLU A 127 -14.25 3.70 -8.00
C GLU A 127 -15.27 3.74 -6.85
N GLY A 128 -16.47 4.28 -7.11
CA GLY A 128 -17.54 4.42 -6.11
C GLY A 128 -17.32 5.51 -5.06
N VAL A 129 -16.27 6.31 -5.21
CA VAL A 129 -15.89 7.40 -4.30
C VAL A 129 -16.24 8.76 -4.91
N LEU A 130 -16.94 9.58 -4.14
CA LEU A 130 -17.33 10.95 -4.51
C LEU A 130 -16.20 11.96 -4.26
N GLY A 131 -15.29 11.64 -3.34
CA GLY A 131 -14.05 12.38 -3.12
C GLY A 131 -13.47 12.17 -1.72
N PRO A 132 -12.25 12.67 -1.47
CA PRO A 132 -11.69 12.70 -0.12
C PRO A 132 -12.52 13.63 0.79
N ILE A 133 -12.68 13.25 2.07
CA ILE A 133 -13.38 14.08 3.07
C ILE A 133 -12.61 15.38 3.33
N VAL A 134 -11.28 15.31 3.32
CA VAL A 134 -10.40 16.46 3.53
C VAL A 134 -9.69 16.77 2.22
N ALA A 135 -9.85 17.99 1.72
CA ALA A 135 -9.08 18.43 0.57
C ALA A 135 -7.62 18.67 0.98
N ILE A 136 -6.69 18.06 0.25
CA ILE A 136 -5.24 18.19 0.49
C ILE A 136 -4.61 18.93 -0.69
N ASN A 137 -3.90 20.02 -0.40
CA ASN A 137 -3.10 20.74 -1.39
C ASN A 137 -1.65 20.21 -1.43
N ASP A 138 -0.83 20.72 -2.36
CA ASP A 138 0.53 20.22 -2.58
C ASP A 138 1.45 20.42 -1.36
N GLN A 139 1.34 21.57 -0.68
CA GLN A 139 2.15 21.86 0.52
C GLN A 139 1.77 20.94 1.69
N GLN A 140 0.48 20.72 1.89
CA GLN A 140 -0.03 19.80 2.90
C GLN A 140 0.40 18.37 2.62
N GLN A 141 0.33 17.93 1.36
CA GLN A 141 0.83 16.63 0.94
C GLN A 141 2.32 16.49 1.24
N GLN A 142 3.14 17.51 0.95
CA GLN A 142 4.57 17.47 1.27
C GLN A 142 4.79 17.21 2.77
N GLY A 143 4.03 17.86 3.66
CA GLY A 143 4.11 17.59 5.11
C GLY A 143 3.67 16.17 5.53
N LEU A 144 2.81 15.52 4.74
CA LEU A 144 2.41 14.13 4.95
C LEU A 144 3.50 13.15 4.47
N THR A 145 4.13 13.46 3.33
CA THR A 145 5.04 12.55 2.62
C THR A 145 6.50 12.71 3.04
N THR A 146 6.96 13.90 3.42
CA THR A 146 8.36 14.15 3.85
C THR A 146 8.39 14.64 5.28
N ASP A 147 8.27 13.71 6.23
CA ASP A 147 8.36 13.98 7.66
C ASP A 147 9.74 13.63 8.23
N ILE A 148 10.16 14.37 9.25
CA ILE A 148 11.47 14.17 9.88
C ILE A 148 11.60 12.80 10.55
N SER A 149 10.51 12.22 11.03
CA SER A 149 10.49 10.86 11.60
C SER A 149 10.58 9.76 10.54
N GLY A 150 10.50 10.11 9.26
CA GLY A 150 10.45 9.15 8.14
C GLY A 150 9.09 8.52 7.90
N LYS A 151 8.13 8.67 8.83
CA LYS A 151 6.78 8.07 8.79
C LYS A 151 5.88 8.73 7.73
N SER A 152 6.06 8.29 6.49
CA SER A 152 5.33 8.77 5.32
C SER A 152 3.85 8.38 5.33
N ILE A 153 3.02 9.30 4.84
CA ILE A 153 1.58 9.08 4.60
C ILE A 153 1.30 9.43 3.13
N ASN A 154 0.61 8.53 2.43
CA ASN A 154 0.19 8.72 1.05
C ASN A 154 -1.14 9.47 1.00
N ALA A 155 -1.19 10.53 0.19
CA ALA A 155 -2.40 11.33 0.03
C ALA A 155 -3.37 10.73 -1.00
N ILE A 156 -4.67 10.89 -0.78
CA ILE A 156 -5.72 10.70 -1.78
C ILE A 156 -6.31 12.07 -2.09
N ARG A 157 -6.36 12.45 -3.37
CA ARG A 157 -6.68 13.81 -3.80
C ARG A 157 -7.67 13.83 -4.94
N ALA A 158 -8.48 14.88 -5.01
CA ALA A 158 -9.32 15.15 -6.15
C ALA A 158 -8.55 15.99 -7.18
N PHE A 159 -8.63 15.62 -8.45
CA PHE A 159 -8.05 16.40 -9.54
C PHE A 159 -9.11 16.63 -10.61
N TYR A 160 -9.37 17.90 -10.92
CA TYR A 160 -10.30 18.28 -11.97
C TYR A 160 -9.85 17.67 -13.31
N GLY A 161 -10.75 16.95 -13.98
CA GLY A 161 -10.47 16.28 -15.25
C GLY A 161 -9.77 14.92 -15.16
N GLN A 162 -9.32 14.48 -13.97
CA GLN A 162 -8.79 13.12 -13.78
C GLN A 162 -9.71 12.23 -12.95
N GLY A 163 -10.26 12.75 -11.86
CA GLY A 163 -11.17 12.00 -11.01
C GLY A 163 -11.36 12.60 -9.63
N PRO A 164 -12.45 12.20 -8.94
CA PRO A 164 -12.80 12.72 -7.62
C PRO A 164 -11.88 12.21 -6.50
N ALA A 165 -11.26 11.04 -6.65
CA ALA A 165 -10.39 10.46 -5.64
C ALA A 165 -9.25 9.67 -6.29
N ILE A 166 -8.13 10.32 -6.51
CA ILE A 166 -6.91 9.72 -7.07
C ILE A 166 -5.96 9.37 -5.93
N VAL A 167 -5.47 8.13 -5.93
CA VAL A 167 -4.36 7.70 -5.06
C VAL A 167 -3.08 8.41 -5.50
N TRP A 168 -2.52 9.28 -4.67
CA TRP A 168 -1.46 10.21 -5.05
C TRP A 168 -0.17 10.03 -4.24
N GLY A 169 0.15 8.77 -3.91
CA GLY A 169 1.38 8.40 -3.24
C GLY A 169 1.63 6.88 -3.29
N ALA A 170 2.90 6.50 -3.34
CA ALA A 170 3.33 5.10 -3.38
C ALA A 170 4.50 4.81 -2.41
N ARG A 171 4.61 5.57 -1.31
CA ARG A 171 5.65 5.36 -0.28
C ARG A 171 5.19 4.38 0.79
N THR A 172 6.12 3.58 1.30
CA THR A 172 5.93 2.82 2.53
C THR A 172 5.92 3.79 3.73
N LEU A 173 5.72 3.31 4.96
CA LEU A 173 5.92 4.16 6.13
C LEU A 173 7.39 4.56 6.28
N ASP A 174 8.34 3.82 5.69
CA ASP A 174 9.77 4.17 5.71
C ASP A 174 10.12 5.12 4.55
N GLY A 175 9.52 6.31 4.59
CA GLY A 175 9.61 7.28 3.50
C GLY A 175 10.98 7.90 3.27
N ASN A 176 11.87 7.84 4.27
CA ASN A 176 13.21 8.41 4.20
C ASN A 176 14.26 7.37 3.80
N ALA A 177 13.91 6.08 3.73
CA ALA A 177 14.81 5.05 3.21
C ALA A 177 15.25 5.34 1.77
N ASN A 178 16.41 4.81 1.38
CA ASN A 178 16.87 4.87 0.00
C ASN A 178 16.23 3.74 -0.83
N ASP A 179 16.36 2.49 -0.36
CA ASP A 179 16.05 1.33 -1.18
C ASP A 179 14.59 0.86 -1.02
N LEU A 180 14.04 0.92 0.20
CA LEU A 180 12.73 0.36 0.55
C LEU A 180 11.63 1.42 0.74
N ARG A 181 11.86 2.61 0.19
CA ARG A 181 10.93 3.74 0.26
C ARG A 181 9.58 3.47 -0.39
N TYR A 182 9.55 2.64 -1.43
CA TYR A 182 8.39 2.51 -2.30
C TYR A 182 7.66 1.18 -2.14
N ILE A 183 6.33 1.26 -2.20
CA ILE A 183 5.40 0.15 -2.01
C ILE A 183 5.64 -0.96 -3.02
N ASN A 184 5.78 -0.61 -4.31
CA ASN A 184 5.99 -1.57 -5.39
C ASN A 184 7.32 -2.31 -5.24
N VAL A 185 8.39 -1.62 -4.82
CA VAL A 185 9.69 -2.24 -4.58
C VAL A 185 9.58 -3.28 -3.46
N LYS A 186 9.06 -2.88 -2.29
CA LYS A 186 8.93 -3.82 -1.16
C LYS A 186 8.01 -5.00 -1.49
N ARG A 187 6.87 -4.74 -2.12
CA ARG A 187 5.93 -5.80 -2.50
C ARG A 187 6.52 -6.77 -3.53
N THR A 188 7.33 -6.27 -4.46
CA THR A 188 8.06 -7.13 -5.43
C THR A 188 9.06 -8.03 -4.72
N ILE A 189 9.82 -7.50 -3.75
CA ILE A 189 10.74 -8.30 -2.92
C ILE A 189 9.96 -9.41 -2.20
N ILE A 190 8.85 -9.07 -1.53
CA ILE A 190 8.00 -10.04 -0.82
C ILE A 190 7.49 -11.11 -1.79
N TYR A 191 6.99 -10.70 -2.96
CA TYR A 191 6.47 -11.60 -3.99
C TYR A 191 7.54 -12.60 -4.48
N ILE A 192 8.74 -12.10 -4.80
CA ILE A 192 9.87 -12.95 -5.25
C ILE A 192 10.27 -13.92 -4.13
N GLN A 193 10.44 -13.43 -2.90
CA GLN A 193 10.85 -14.26 -1.77
C GLN A 193 9.84 -15.37 -1.46
N GLN A 194 8.53 -15.06 -1.44
CA GLN A 194 7.51 -16.08 -1.17
C GLN A 194 7.39 -17.07 -2.32
N SER A 195 7.45 -16.61 -3.58
CA SER A 195 7.35 -17.49 -4.75
C SER A 195 8.52 -18.46 -4.83
N ILE A 196 9.75 -17.98 -4.63
CA ILE A 196 10.94 -18.84 -4.57
C ILE A 196 10.86 -19.79 -3.39
N LYS A 197 10.51 -19.30 -2.18
CA LYS A 197 10.38 -20.17 -1.00
C LYS A 197 9.39 -21.30 -1.24
N LEU A 198 8.24 -21.01 -1.85
CA LEU A 198 7.22 -22.01 -2.19
C LEU A 198 7.74 -22.99 -3.26
N GLY A 199 8.35 -22.49 -4.34
CA GLY A 199 8.89 -23.31 -5.42
C GLY A 199 10.01 -24.26 -4.96
N LEU A 200 10.86 -23.79 -4.04
CA LEU A 200 11.99 -24.59 -3.53
C LEU A 200 11.59 -25.68 -2.53
N GLN A 201 10.34 -25.70 -2.03
CA GLN A 201 9.87 -26.77 -1.13
C GLN A 201 9.99 -28.16 -1.77
N ARG A 202 9.92 -28.25 -3.11
CA ARG A 202 10.05 -29.52 -3.83
C ARG A 202 11.41 -30.19 -3.68
N TYR A 203 12.45 -29.43 -3.32
CA TYR A 203 13.81 -29.93 -3.10
C TYR A 203 14.09 -30.34 -1.65
N ALA A 204 13.10 -30.23 -0.76
CA ALA A 204 13.24 -30.72 0.60
C ALA A 204 13.63 -32.20 0.59
N PHE A 205 14.66 -32.57 1.35
CA PHE A 205 15.20 -33.93 1.46
C PHE A 205 15.85 -34.51 0.20
N TYR A 206 16.07 -33.70 -0.84
CA TYR A 206 16.92 -34.10 -1.96
C TYR A 206 18.37 -34.20 -1.51
N GLN A 207 19.18 -34.98 -2.24
CA GLN A 207 20.63 -35.02 -2.00
C GLN A 207 21.23 -33.62 -2.19
N ASN A 208 22.02 -33.16 -1.22
CA ASN A 208 22.69 -31.86 -1.27
C ASN A 208 23.94 -31.93 -2.17
N ALA A 209 23.69 -32.03 -3.49
CA ALA A 209 24.70 -32.26 -4.51
C ALA A 209 24.47 -31.36 -5.74
N GLN A 210 25.50 -31.28 -6.60
CA GLN A 210 25.52 -30.39 -7.77
C GLN A 210 24.26 -30.46 -8.63
N ALA A 211 23.73 -31.66 -8.91
CA ALA A 211 22.52 -31.82 -9.71
C ALA A 211 21.28 -31.12 -9.10
N THR A 212 21.10 -31.20 -7.78
CA THR A 212 20.02 -30.49 -7.07
C THR A 212 20.22 -28.99 -7.14
N TRP A 213 21.47 -28.53 -7.01
CA TRP A 213 21.80 -27.11 -7.06
C TRP A 213 21.55 -26.51 -8.44
N ASP A 214 21.93 -27.23 -9.50
CA ASP A 214 21.72 -26.80 -10.89
C ASP A 214 20.23 -26.70 -11.21
N ASN A 215 19.43 -27.68 -10.77
CA ASN A 215 17.97 -27.64 -10.93
C ASN A 215 17.33 -26.47 -10.16
N CYS A 216 17.74 -26.25 -8.91
CA CYS A 216 17.30 -25.11 -8.10
C CYS A 216 17.66 -23.78 -8.77
N LYS A 217 18.90 -23.64 -9.26
CA LYS A 217 19.36 -22.46 -9.99
C LYS A 217 18.53 -22.22 -11.25
N ALA A 218 18.27 -23.27 -12.02
CA ALA A 218 17.52 -23.18 -13.27
C ALA A 218 16.08 -22.72 -13.04
N ASP A 219 15.38 -23.25 -12.02
CA ASP A 219 14.02 -22.81 -11.70
C ASP A 219 13.96 -21.34 -11.31
N ILE A 220 14.84 -20.92 -10.39
CA ILE A 220 14.86 -19.54 -9.91
C ILE A 220 15.22 -18.59 -11.06
N THR A 221 16.20 -18.96 -11.88
CA THR A 221 16.59 -18.18 -13.06
C THR A 221 15.42 -18.04 -14.03
N SER A 222 14.69 -19.12 -14.31
CA SER A 222 13.52 -19.09 -15.19
C SER A 222 12.40 -18.21 -14.63
N PHE A 223 12.17 -18.25 -13.32
CA PHE A 223 11.17 -17.41 -12.65
C PHE A 223 11.53 -15.92 -12.74
N LEU A 224 12.78 -15.56 -12.42
CA LEU A 224 13.25 -14.17 -12.47
C LEU A 224 13.33 -13.64 -13.90
N ASP A 225 13.68 -14.48 -14.88
CA ASP A 225 13.64 -14.13 -16.30
C ASP A 225 12.20 -13.77 -16.75
N GLY A 226 11.20 -14.52 -16.26
CA GLY A 226 9.79 -14.21 -16.48
C GLY A 226 9.38 -12.84 -15.95
N ILE A 227 9.82 -12.49 -14.73
CA ILE A 227 9.58 -11.16 -14.14
C ILE A 227 10.29 -10.07 -14.95
N TRP A 228 11.55 -10.28 -15.32
CA TRP A 228 12.33 -9.31 -16.10
C TRP A 228 11.70 -9.04 -17.47
N ARG A 229 11.30 -10.10 -18.21
CA ARG A 229 10.59 -9.97 -19.50
C ARG A 229 9.27 -9.23 -19.39
N ALA A 230 8.60 -9.34 -18.24
CA ALA A 230 7.37 -8.60 -17.95
C ALA A 230 7.64 -7.15 -17.46
N GLY A 231 8.90 -6.71 -17.44
CA GLY A 231 9.30 -5.36 -17.06
C GLY A 231 9.43 -5.12 -15.55
N GLY A 232 9.46 -6.18 -14.74
CA GLY A 232 9.50 -6.07 -13.28
C GLY A 232 10.86 -5.88 -12.65
N LEU A 233 11.93 -6.15 -13.40
CA LEU A 233 13.32 -5.91 -13.00
C LEU A 233 13.99 -4.96 -13.98
N MET A 234 14.88 -4.13 -13.47
CA MET A 234 15.64 -3.16 -14.25
C MET A 234 16.80 -3.83 -14.98
N GLY A 235 17.18 -3.32 -16.14
CA GLY A 235 18.40 -3.73 -16.86
C GLY A 235 18.09 -4.16 -18.29
N SER A 236 19.00 -3.86 -19.21
CA SER A 236 18.83 -4.19 -20.64
C SER A 236 19.13 -5.65 -20.97
N SER A 237 19.61 -6.45 -20.01
CA SER A 237 19.79 -7.90 -20.11
C SER A 237 19.50 -8.58 -18.77
N PRO A 238 19.22 -9.91 -18.74
CA PRO A 238 19.00 -10.64 -17.50
C PRO A 238 20.18 -10.53 -16.52
N ASP A 239 21.42 -10.56 -17.04
CA ASP A 239 22.63 -10.50 -16.21
C ASP A 239 22.82 -9.16 -15.48
N MET A 240 22.24 -8.07 -16.00
CA MET A 240 22.16 -6.79 -15.30
C MET A 240 20.99 -6.71 -14.32
N ALA A 241 19.94 -7.51 -14.56
CA ALA A 241 18.70 -7.46 -13.81
C ALA A 241 18.73 -8.34 -12.56
N PHE A 242 19.34 -9.52 -12.64
CA PHE A 242 19.44 -10.42 -11.50
C PHE A 242 20.63 -11.38 -11.59
N ALA A 243 21.04 -11.91 -10.43
CA ALA A 243 22.05 -12.94 -10.34
C ALA A 243 21.64 -14.00 -9.31
N VAL A 244 21.73 -15.28 -9.71
CA VAL A 244 21.45 -16.44 -8.86
C VAL A 244 22.74 -17.20 -8.59
N GLN A 245 23.08 -17.38 -7.32
CA GLN A 245 24.27 -18.11 -6.90
C GLN A 245 23.88 -19.26 -5.98
N ILE A 246 24.41 -20.44 -6.30
CA ILE A 246 24.32 -21.65 -5.49
C ILE A 246 25.52 -22.54 -5.82
N GLY A 247 26.19 -23.06 -4.79
CA GLY A 247 27.22 -24.09 -4.96
C GLY A 247 28.29 -24.08 -3.86
N LEU A 248 29.03 -25.18 -3.77
CA LEU A 248 30.19 -25.32 -2.89
C LEU A 248 31.31 -24.37 -3.33
N GLY A 249 31.84 -23.58 -2.39
CA GLY A 249 32.83 -22.55 -2.68
C GLY A 249 32.25 -21.25 -3.28
N SER A 250 30.93 -21.20 -3.53
CA SER A 250 30.21 -19.99 -3.94
C SER A 250 29.34 -19.47 -2.79
N THR A 251 28.28 -20.20 -2.44
CA THR A 251 27.34 -19.82 -1.36
C THR A 251 27.39 -20.77 -0.16
N MET A 252 28.05 -21.92 -0.32
CA MET A 252 28.12 -22.98 0.69
C MET A 252 29.57 -23.39 0.95
N THR A 253 29.82 -23.79 2.18
CA THR A 253 31.07 -24.43 2.64
C THR A 253 30.89 -25.94 2.74
N PRO A 254 31.97 -26.74 2.85
CA PRO A 254 31.85 -28.17 3.13
C PRO A 254 31.05 -28.46 4.41
N GLN A 255 31.19 -27.61 5.43
CA GLN A 255 30.44 -27.73 6.68
C GLN A 255 28.94 -27.55 6.46
N ASP A 256 28.53 -26.60 5.60
CA ASP A 256 27.11 -26.44 5.26
C ASP A 256 26.53 -27.69 4.62
N ILE A 257 27.30 -28.38 3.77
CA ILE A 257 26.87 -29.64 3.16
C ILE A 257 26.69 -30.72 4.22
N LEU A 258 27.65 -30.87 5.15
CA LEU A 258 27.58 -31.84 6.24
C LEU A 258 26.40 -31.56 7.18
N GLU A 259 26.06 -30.30 7.40
CA GLU A 259 24.91 -29.86 8.20
C GLU A 259 23.58 -29.90 7.43
N GLY A 260 23.59 -30.33 6.16
CA GLY A 260 22.39 -30.40 5.32
C GLY A 260 21.82 -29.03 4.93
N LYS A 261 22.62 -27.96 5.00
CA LYS A 261 22.22 -26.60 4.64
C LYS A 261 22.50 -26.34 3.16
N MET A 262 21.45 -26.01 2.42
CA MET A 262 21.56 -25.48 1.07
C MET A 262 21.34 -23.96 1.09
N ARG A 263 22.31 -23.18 0.61
CA ARG A 263 22.22 -21.70 0.57
C ARG A 263 22.14 -21.20 -0.86
N VAL A 264 21.13 -20.38 -1.12
CA VAL A 264 20.95 -19.65 -2.37
C VAL A 264 21.14 -18.16 -2.08
N SER A 265 21.94 -17.49 -2.90
CA SER A 265 22.08 -16.03 -2.87
C SER A 265 21.47 -15.43 -4.13
N LEU A 266 20.72 -14.34 -3.96
CA LEU A 266 19.96 -13.67 -5.01
C LEU A 266 20.28 -12.18 -4.98
N HIS A 267 20.55 -11.63 -6.15
CA HIS A 267 20.64 -10.18 -6.38
C HIS A 267 19.61 -9.81 -7.43
N CYS A 268 18.88 -8.73 -7.23
CA CYS A 268 17.83 -8.26 -8.14
C CYS A 268 17.87 -6.72 -8.19
N ALA A 269 17.78 -6.17 -9.40
CA ALA A 269 17.67 -4.73 -9.63
C ALA A 269 16.19 -4.34 -9.78
N PHE A 270 15.65 -3.59 -8.83
CA PHE A 270 14.24 -3.23 -8.78
C PHE A 270 13.95 -1.90 -9.49
N MET A 271 12.72 -1.77 -10.01
CA MET A 271 12.24 -0.53 -10.61
C MET A 271 11.74 0.46 -9.54
N HIS A 272 12.24 1.69 -9.56
CA HIS A 272 11.74 2.79 -8.74
C HIS A 272 10.74 3.65 -9.55
N PRO A 273 9.63 4.12 -8.94
CA PRO A 273 8.68 4.98 -9.61
C PRO A 273 9.25 6.40 -9.85
N ALA A 274 8.85 7.02 -10.96
CA ALA A 274 9.13 8.43 -11.24
C ALA A 274 8.22 9.34 -10.40
N GLU A 275 8.62 9.64 -9.16
CA GLU A 275 7.83 10.45 -8.22
C GLU A 275 7.79 11.95 -8.60
N PHE A 276 8.86 12.46 -9.21
CA PHE A 276 8.97 13.85 -9.65
C PHE A 276 9.34 13.90 -11.12
N THR A 277 8.58 14.66 -11.91
CA THR A 277 8.91 14.97 -13.30
C THR A 277 9.28 16.45 -13.39
N VAL A 278 10.51 16.74 -13.80
CA VAL A 278 10.98 18.12 -14.04
C VAL A 278 10.96 18.37 -15.54
N LEU A 279 10.16 19.35 -15.97
CA LEU A 279 10.11 19.81 -17.36
C LEU A 279 10.95 21.10 -17.48
N ASN A 280 12.08 21.01 -18.18
CA ASN A 280 12.92 22.16 -18.49
C ASN A 280 12.49 22.73 -19.85
N PHE A 281 12.01 23.97 -19.87
CA PHE A 281 11.75 24.70 -21.10
C PHE A 281 12.91 25.64 -21.40
N GLU A 282 13.64 25.35 -22.47
CA GLU A 282 14.71 26.22 -22.98
C GLU A 282 14.30 26.76 -24.35
N GLN A 283 14.26 28.09 -24.47
CA GLN A 283 14.05 28.75 -25.75
C GLN A 283 15.42 28.98 -26.40
N GLN A 284 15.73 28.21 -27.45
CA GLN A 284 16.91 28.45 -28.26
C GLN A 284 16.73 29.73 -29.08
N MET A 285 17.51 30.78 -28.80
CA MET A 285 17.55 31.98 -29.63
C MET A 285 18.24 31.65 -30.95
N ALA A 286 17.71 32.17 -32.07
CA ALA A 286 18.36 32.04 -33.37
C ALA A 286 19.75 32.67 -33.30
N ALA A 287 20.77 31.89 -33.68
CA ALA A 287 22.11 32.43 -33.86
C ALA A 287 22.07 33.46 -35.01
N HIS A 288 22.48 34.70 -34.71
CA HIS A 288 22.68 35.74 -35.72
C HIS A 288 23.92 35.45 -36.56
#